data_AF-A0A960X5V2-F1
#
_entry.id   AF-A0A960X5V2-F1
#
_cell.length_a   1.000
_cell.length_b   1.000
_cell.length_c   1.000
_cell.angle_alpha   90.00
_cell.angle_beta   90.00
_cell.angle_gamma   90.00
#
_symmetry.space_group_name_H-M   'P 1'
#
loop_
_entity.id
_entity.type
_entity.pdbx_description
1 polymer ?
#
loop_
_entity_poly.entity_id
_entity_poly.type
_entity_poly.pdbx_seq_one_letter_code
_entity_poly.pdbx_strand_id
1 'polypeptide(L)'
;MTGFLIAWGILSLFSFAFVVYDLKMNTPEAGVMKAGWALVVLYTGPLGLFFYFMTCREPMPGTHEKFIDSPWKQATGSEVHCLAGDVTGILIMALFLSLYEIPRGIEIFFEY
;
A
#
# COMPACT_ATOMS: atom_id res chain seq x y z
N MET A 1 6.96 -24.04 5.48
CA MET A 1 6.69 -22.64 5.83
C MET A 1 6.64 -22.50 7.34
N THR A 2 7.42 -21.60 7.92
CA THR A 2 7.43 -21.30 9.36
C THR A 2 6.04 -20.78 9.78
N GLY A 3 5.52 -21.18 10.95
CA GLY A 3 4.18 -20.75 11.42
C GLY A 3 3.99 -19.23 11.43
N PHE A 4 5.06 -18.49 11.69
CA PHE A 4 5.10 -17.03 11.59
C PHE A 4 4.73 -16.49 10.19
N LEU A 5 5.29 -17.06 9.12
CA LEU A 5 5.03 -16.60 7.75
C LEU A 5 3.58 -16.85 7.33
N ILE A 6 2.99 -17.97 7.78
CA ILE A 6 1.58 -18.28 7.54
C ILE A 6 0.70 -17.27 8.27
N ALA A 7 0.96 -17.05 9.56
CA ALA A 7 0.20 -16.08 10.36
C ALA A 7 0.29 -14.67 9.77
N TRP A 8 1.49 -14.24 9.39
CA TRP A 8 1.71 -12.95 8.73
C TRP A 8 0.97 -12.85 7.40
N GLY A 9 1.07 -13.87 6.54
CA GLY A 9 0.37 -13.89 5.25
C GLY A 9 -1.15 -13.78 5.39
N ILE A 10 -1.73 -14.48 6.37
CA ILE A 10 -3.15 -14.40 6.69
C ILE A 10 -3.53 -12.98 7.14
N LEU A 11 -2.77 -12.39 8.06
CA LEU A 11 -3.01 -11.03 8.55
C LEU A 11 -2.92 -9.99 7.42
N SER A 12 -1.94 -10.12 6.53
CA SER A 12 -1.79 -9.23 5.37
C SER A 12 -2.97 -9.35 4.40
N LEU A 13 -3.43 -10.58 4.13
CA LEU A 13 -4.59 -10.80 3.26
C LEU A 13 -5.86 -10.17 3.84
N PHE A 14 -6.12 -10.36 5.14
CA PHE A 14 -7.26 -9.73 5.82
C PHE A 14 -7.13 -8.21 5.84
N SER A 15 -5.92 -7.68 6.05
CA SER A 15 -5.68 -6.24 6.07
C SER A 15 -5.99 -5.60 4.72
N PHE A 16 -5.55 -6.25 3.64
CA PHE A 16 -5.83 -5.83 2.28
C PHE A 16 -7.34 -5.90 1.95
N ALA A 17 -8.00 -7.02 2.28
CA ALA A 17 -9.44 -7.15 2.06
C ALA A 17 -10.23 -6.06 2.79
N PHE A 18 -9.86 -5.78 4.04
CA PHE A 18 -10.48 -4.73 4.84
C PHE A 18 -10.28 -3.35 4.21
N VAL A 19 -9.06 -2.97 3.85
CA VAL A 19 -8.81 -1.60 3.33
C VAL A 19 -9.54 -1.38 2.01
N VAL A 20 -9.58 -2.39 1.13
CA VAL A 20 -10.30 -2.30 -0.14
C VAL A 20 -11.80 -2.14 0.08
N TYR A 21 -12.37 -2.82 1.07
CA TYR A 21 -13.77 -2.65 1.46
C TYR A 21 -14.02 -1.24 2.01
N ASP A 22 -13.20 -0.78 2.96
CA ASP A 22 -13.40 0.50 3.64
C ASP A 22 -13.22 1.71 2.69
N LEU A 23 -12.23 1.65 1.78
CA LEU A 23 -12.02 2.66 0.74
C LEU A 23 -13.19 2.73 -0.24
N LYS A 24 -13.91 1.62 -0.48
CA LYS A 24 -15.07 1.61 -1.39
C LYS A 24 -16.33 2.14 -0.72
N MET A 25 -16.55 1.78 0.55
CA MET A 25 -17.83 1.99 1.23
C MET A 25 -17.85 3.20 2.17
N ASN A 26 -16.75 3.47 2.85
CA ASN A 26 -16.75 4.38 4.01
C ASN A 26 -15.87 5.62 3.81
N THR A 27 -14.75 5.51 3.09
CA THR A 27 -13.77 6.61 3.01
C THR A 27 -13.85 7.37 1.68
N PRO A 28 -14.26 8.65 1.68
CA PRO A 28 -14.36 9.50 0.50
C PRO A 28 -12.99 10.10 0.11
N GLU A 29 -12.10 9.24 -0.37
CA GLU A 29 -10.74 9.60 -0.82
C GLU A 29 -10.67 9.71 -2.36
N ALA A 30 -9.68 10.43 -2.91
CA ALA A 30 -9.47 10.52 -4.36
C ALA A 30 -9.14 9.15 -4.97
N GLY A 31 -9.62 8.87 -6.19
CA GLY A 31 -9.49 7.54 -6.81
C GLY A 31 -8.06 7.00 -6.89
N VAL A 32 -7.09 7.86 -7.24
CA VAL A 32 -5.66 7.50 -7.28
C VAL A 32 -5.12 7.18 -5.89
N MET A 33 -5.54 7.94 -4.87
CA MET A 33 -5.15 7.70 -3.47
C MET A 33 -5.78 6.41 -2.91
N LYS A 34 -6.99 6.04 -3.34
CA LYS A 34 -7.56 4.72 -3.00
C LYS A 34 -6.69 3.58 -3.53
N ALA A 35 -6.21 3.69 -4.78
CA ALA A 35 -5.29 2.70 -5.34
C ALA A 35 -3.96 2.68 -4.55
N GLY A 36 -3.41 3.85 -4.23
CA GLY A 36 -2.20 3.97 -3.42
C GLY A 36 -2.30 3.25 -2.08
N TRP A 37 -3.34 3.51 -1.30
CA TRP A 37 -3.56 2.85 -0.01
C TRP A 37 -3.77 1.34 -0.13
N ALA A 38 -4.52 0.88 -1.13
CA ALA A 38 -4.71 -0.55 -1.36
C ALA A 38 -3.38 -1.26 -1.66
N LEU A 39 -2.53 -0.65 -2.50
CA LEU A 39 -1.21 -1.19 -2.85
C LEU A 39 -0.26 -1.18 -1.65
N VAL A 40 -0.15 -0.07 -0.92
CA VAL A 40 0.74 0.01 0.25
C VAL A 40 0.36 -1.02 1.33
N VAL A 41 -0.93 -1.22 1.59
CA VAL A 41 -1.39 -2.26 2.52
C VAL A 41 -1.14 -3.66 1.98
N LEU A 42 -1.23 -3.87 0.66
CA LEU A 42 -0.86 -5.14 0.05
C LEU A 42 0.63 -5.48 0.28
N TYR A 43 1.51 -4.47 0.20
CA TYR A 43 2.96 -4.65 0.38
C TYR A 43 3.36 -4.82 1.84
N THR A 44 2.74 -4.05 2.74
CA THR A 44 3.17 -3.92 4.14
C THR A 44 2.26 -4.64 5.14
N GLY A 45 1.10 -5.11 4.67
CA GLY A 45 0.12 -5.86 5.46
C GLY A 45 -0.49 -5.03 6.60
N PRO A 46 -0.54 -5.57 7.83
CA PRO A 46 -1.20 -4.91 8.96
C PRO A 46 -0.55 -3.58 9.37
N LEU A 47 0.74 -3.39 9.05
CA LEU A 47 1.42 -2.11 9.33
C LEU A 47 0.90 -0.98 8.46
N GLY A 48 0.74 -1.21 7.15
CA GLY A 48 0.11 -0.23 6.25
C GLY A 48 -1.32 0.07 6.65
N LEU A 49 -2.06 -0.95 7.10
CA LEU A 49 -3.42 -0.78 7.59
C LEU A 49 -3.47 0.11 8.84
N PHE A 50 -2.52 -0.06 9.76
CA PHE A 50 -2.41 0.80 10.94
C PHE A 50 -2.22 2.28 10.55
N PHE A 51 -1.33 2.58 9.60
CA PHE A 51 -1.16 3.95 9.11
C PHE A 51 -2.42 4.47 8.41
N TYR A 52 -3.09 3.63 7.59
CA TYR A 52 -4.35 3.97 6.96
C TYR A 52 -5.39 4.48 7.97
N PHE A 53 -5.54 3.80 9.12
CA PHE A 53 -6.44 4.24 10.18
C PHE A 53 -6.08 5.59 10.78
N MET A 54 -4.79 5.89 10.92
CA MET A 54 -4.33 7.11 11.57
C MET A 54 -4.35 8.33 10.66
N THR A 55 -4.18 8.12 9.34
CA THR A 55 -3.90 9.22 8.40
C THR A 55 -4.94 9.42 7.32
N CYS A 56 -5.74 8.40 6.99
CA CYS A 56 -6.63 8.46 5.82
C CYS A 56 -8.08 8.10 6.17
N ARG A 57 -8.31 7.02 6.91
CA ARG A 57 -9.68 6.53 7.17
C ARG A 57 -10.55 7.61 7.78
N GLU A 58 -11.73 7.82 7.19
CA GLU A 58 -12.69 8.78 7.71
C GLU A 58 -13.22 8.34 9.11
N PRO A 59 -13.05 9.16 10.16
CA PRO A 59 -13.54 8.80 11.49
C PRO A 59 -15.07 8.87 11.61
N MET A 60 -15.67 9.89 10.98
CA MET A 60 -17.10 10.17 10.97
C MET A 60 -17.51 10.71 9.59
N PRO A 61 -18.72 10.40 9.08
CA PRO A 61 -19.14 10.85 7.75
C PRO A 61 -19.01 12.36 7.55
N GLY A 62 -18.33 12.77 6.48
CA GLY A 62 -18.11 14.17 6.11
C GLY A 62 -17.00 14.87 6.91
N THR A 63 -16.13 14.11 7.60
CA THR A 63 -15.01 14.67 8.38
C THR A 63 -13.63 14.38 7.78
N HIS A 64 -13.57 13.61 6.69
CA HIS A 64 -12.32 13.19 6.07
C HIS A 64 -11.35 14.35 5.77
N GLU A 65 -11.81 15.41 5.09
CA GLU A 65 -10.95 16.56 4.74
C GLU A 65 -10.30 17.21 5.96
N LYS A 66 -11.08 17.43 7.02
CA LYS A 66 -10.57 17.97 8.29
C LYS A 66 -9.66 16.98 9.01
N PHE A 67 -9.91 15.68 8.88
CA PHE A 67 -9.09 14.65 9.51
C PHE A 67 -7.69 14.60 8.89
N ILE A 68 -7.57 14.75 7.57
CA ILE A 68 -6.29 14.67 6.85
C ILE A 68 -5.49 15.98 6.83
N ASP A 69 -6.07 17.10 7.30
CA ASP A 69 -5.48 18.45 7.24
C ASP A 69 -4.13 18.57 7.96
N SER A 70 -3.84 17.71 8.94
CA SER A 70 -2.57 17.78 9.66
C SER A 70 -1.35 17.47 8.76
N PRO A 71 -0.25 18.26 8.81
CA PRO A 71 0.88 18.11 7.88
C PRO A 71 1.53 16.72 7.84
N TRP A 72 1.61 16.02 8.97
CA TRP A 72 2.20 14.67 9.00
C TRP A 72 1.32 13.62 8.30
N LYS A 73 0.00 13.83 8.27
CA LYS A 73 -0.93 12.98 7.54
C LYS A 73 -0.85 13.25 6.04
N GLN A 74 -0.74 14.52 5.65
CA GLN A 74 -0.50 14.90 4.26
C GLN A 74 0.83 14.35 3.75
N ALA A 75 1.90 14.47 4.55
CA ALA A 75 3.20 13.87 4.24
C ALA A 75 3.08 12.34 4.07
N THR A 76 2.36 11.66 4.97
CA THR A 76 2.09 10.22 4.84
C THR A 76 1.31 9.92 3.54
N GLY A 77 0.33 10.76 3.18
CA GLY A 77 -0.39 10.65 1.92
C GLY A 77 0.52 10.78 0.70
N SER A 78 1.44 11.74 0.69
CA SER A 78 2.45 11.89 -0.37
C SER A 78 3.37 10.67 -0.46
N GLU A 79 3.85 10.17 0.67
CA GLU A 79 4.67 8.95 0.72
C GLU A 79 3.92 7.74 0.18
N VAL A 80 2.64 7.57 0.53
CA VAL A 80 1.80 6.49 0.02
C VAL A 80 1.66 6.55 -1.50
N HIS A 81 1.48 7.74 -2.07
CA HIS A 81 1.41 7.91 -3.52
C HIS A 81 2.71 7.49 -4.22
N CYS A 82 3.86 7.89 -3.68
CA CYS A 82 5.18 7.56 -4.22
C CYS A 82 5.52 6.08 -4.04
N LEU A 83 5.44 5.56 -2.81
CA LEU A 83 5.76 4.18 -2.46
C LEU A 83 4.93 3.18 -3.25
N ALA A 84 3.64 3.47 -3.46
CA ALA A 84 2.76 2.63 -4.25
C ALA A 84 3.29 2.44 -5.67
N GLY A 85 3.72 3.54 -6.32
CA GLY A 85 4.26 3.51 -7.67
C GLY A 85 5.63 2.83 -7.75
N ASP A 86 6.53 3.18 -6.85
CA ASP A 86 7.91 2.66 -6.80
C ASP A 86 7.93 1.13 -6.66
N VAL A 87 7.28 0.60 -5.62
CA VAL A 87 7.23 -0.84 -5.37
C VAL A 87 6.49 -1.57 -6.50
N THR A 88 5.44 -0.98 -7.08
CA THR A 88 4.77 -1.58 -8.25
C THR A 88 5.75 -1.70 -9.42
N GLY A 89 6.51 -0.65 -9.72
CA GLY A 89 7.48 -0.62 -10.80
C GLY A 89 8.56 -1.68 -10.64
N ILE A 90 9.16 -1.75 -9.45
CA ILE A 90 10.16 -2.77 -9.08
C ILE A 90 9.59 -4.18 -9.28
N LEU A 91 8.39 -4.46 -8.77
CA LEU A 91 7.78 -5.80 -8.88
C LEU A 91 7.46 -6.18 -10.33
N ILE A 92 6.99 -5.24 -11.15
CA ILE A 92 6.74 -5.48 -12.58
C ILE A 92 8.05 -5.77 -13.30
N MET A 93 9.10 -4.99 -13.02
CA MET A 93 10.41 -5.20 -13.63
C MET A 93 11.02 -6.54 -13.21
N ALA A 94 11.01 -6.87 -11.92
CA ALA A 94 11.48 -8.14 -11.40
C ALA A 94 10.75 -9.34 -12.05
N LEU A 95 9.42 -9.24 -12.21
CA LEU A 95 8.64 -10.25 -12.91
C LEU A 95 9.10 -10.38 -14.37
N PHE A 96 9.25 -9.27 -15.08
CA PHE A 96 9.73 -9.27 -16.46
C PHE A 96 11.10 -9.94 -16.57
N LEU A 97 12.09 -9.51 -15.79
CA LEU A 97 13.44 -10.05 -15.79
C LEU A 97 13.47 -11.55 -15.46
N SER A 98 12.64 -12.00 -14.52
CA SER A 98 12.52 -13.42 -14.16
C SER A 98 12.07 -14.32 -15.32
N LEU A 99 11.35 -13.77 -16.30
CA LEU A 99 10.91 -14.50 -17.50
C LEU A 99 12.00 -14.61 -18.56
N TYR A 100 13.05 -13.77 -18.49
CA TYR A 100 14.13 -13.69 -19.49
C TYR A 100 15.50 -14.15 -18.98
N GLU A 101 15.59 -14.74 -17.78
CA GLU A 101 16.81 -15.29 -17.18
C GLU A 101 18.03 -14.35 -17.24
N ILE A 102 17.80 -13.05 -17.04
CA ILE A 102 18.87 -12.04 -17.07
C ILE A 102 19.83 -12.27 -15.89
N PRO A 103 21.15 -12.05 -16.05
CA PRO A 103 22.08 -12.19 -14.93
C PRO A 103 21.74 -11.23 -13.78
N ARG A 104 21.61 -11.76 -12.56
CA ARG A 104 21.29 -11.02 -11.31
C ARG A 104 22.06 -9.72 -11.06
N GLY A 105 23.26 -9.58 -11.60
CA GLY A 105 24.03 -8.33 -11.47
C GLY A 105 23.51 -7.17 -12.34
N ILE A 106 22.83 -7.47 -13.44
CA ILE A 106 22.23 -6.49 -14.36
C ILE A 106 20.81 -6.12 -13.91
N GLU A 107 20.08 -7.07 -13.31
CA GLU A 107 18.71 -6.87 -12.82
C GLU A 107 18.59 -5.69 -11.84
N ILE A 108 19.58 -5.52 -10.95
CA ILE A 108 19.62 -4.44 -9.95
C ILE A 108 19.55 -3.05 -10.59
N PHE A 109 20.19 -2.85 -11.75
CA PHE A 109 20.19 -1.55 -12.46
C PHE A 109 18.86 -1.23 -13.14
N PHE A 110 18.02 -2.24 -13.37
CA PHE A 110 16.70 -2.05 -13.97
C PHE A 110 15.61 -1.94 -12.92
N GLU A 111 15.79 -2.57 -11.76
CA GLU A 111 14.90 -2.46 -10.61
C GLU A 111 15.05 -1.12 -9.86
N TYR A 112 16.27 -0.59 -9.72
CA TYR A 112 16.58 0.62 -8.93
C TYR A 112 17.32 1.68 -9.76
#